data_AF-A0A1J6XEJ4-F1
#
_entry.id   AF-A0A1J6XEJ4-F1
#
_cell.length_a   1.000
_cell.length_b   1.000
_cell.length_c   1.000
_cell.angle_alpha   90.00
_cell.angle_beta   90.00
_cell.angle_gamma   90.00
#
_symmetry.space_group_name_H-M   'P 1'
#
loop_
_entity.id
_entity.type
_entity.pdbx_description
1 polymer ?
#
loop_
_entity_poly.entity_id
_entity_poly.type
_entity_poly.pdbx_seq_one_letter_code
_entity_poly.pdbx_strand_id
1 'polypeptide(L)'
;MSTRSIRDGTGHRAYRRQQAALKRRTKAENLPCGYGSAHGWGCGEPIDTDLPPTDRMSFTADHDNALANGGRLVGQVLVPMHRRCNALKSDHAAAEIWEAS
;
A
#
# COMPACT_ATOMS: atom_id res chain seq x y z
N MET A 1 -27.33 5.42 -17.17
CA MET A 1 -26.02 4.96 -16.66
C MET A 1 -25.14 4.58 -17.84
N SER A 2 -24.11 5.37 -18.14
CA SER A 2 -23.35 5.28 -19.41
C SER A 2 -22.06 4.46 -19.24
N THR A 3 -21.69 3.75 -20.31
CA THR A 3 -20.63 2.73 -20.46
C THR A 3 -19.17 3.19 -20.23
N ARG A 4 -18.95 4.34 -19.58
CA ARG A 4 -17.63 4.94 -19.31
C ARG A 4 -16.99 4.48 -17.99
N SER A 5 -17.78 4.05 -17.00
CA SER A 5 -17.31 3.67 -15.66
C SER A 5 -16.41 2.42 -15.61
N ILE A 6 -16.25 1.71 -16.72
CA ILE A 6 -15.48 0.45 -16.80
C ILE A 6 -14.00 0.70 -17.18
N ARG A 7 -13.65 1.87 -17.73
CA ARG A 7 -12.25 2.22 -18.07
C ARG A 7 -11.54 3.02 -16.98
N ASP A 8 -12.30 3.68 -16.11
CA ASP A 8 -11.79 4.70 -15.20
C ASP A 8 -11.71 4.21 -13.75
N GLY A 9 -10.80 3.27 -13.48
CA GLY A 9 -10.07 3.21 -12.20
C GLY A 9 -10.83 3.13 -10.87
N THR A 10 -12.13 2.84 -10.84
CA THR A 10 -12.90 2.93 -9.59
C THR A 10 -12.80 1.63 -8.78
N GLY A 11 -12.00 1.64 -7.71
CA GLY A 11 -12.34 0.97 -6.45
C GLY A 11 -11.49 -0.22 -5.98
N HIS A 12 -11.24 -1.24 -6.82
CA HIS A 12 -10.57 -2.47 -6.33
C HIS A 12 -9.77 -3.22 -7.39
N ARG A 13 -10.25 -3.23 -8.65
CA ARG A 13 -9.52 -3.90 -9.75
C ARG A 13 -8.25 -3.16 -10.17
N ALA A 14 -8.29 -1.83 -10.20
CA ALA A 14 -7.11 -1.01 -10.49
C ALA A 14 -6.04 -1.19 -9.39
N TYR A 15 -6.45 -1.13 -8.11
CA TYR A 15 -5.58 -1.43 -6.98
C TYR A 15 -4.96 -2.83 -7.09
N ARG A 16 -5.76 -3.88 -7.34
CA ARG A 16 -5.24 -5.25 -7.52
C ARG A 16 -4.23 -5.37 -8.66
N ARG A 17 -4.45 -4.67 -9.78
CA ARG A 17 -3.49 -4.64 -10.90
C ARG A 17 -2.18 -3.95 -10.50
N GLN A 18 -2.26 -2.82 -9.81
CA GLN A 18 -1.09 -2.09 -9.33
C GLN A 18 -0.33 -2.88 -8.26
N GLN A 19 -1.04 -3.49 -7.30
CA GLN A 19 -0.48 -4.39 -6.28
C GLN A 19 0.24 -5.57 -6.94
N ALA A 20 -0.38 -6.23 -7.94
CA ALA A 20 0.27 -7.33 -8.66
C ALA A 20 1.51 -6.87 -9.44
N ALA A 21 1.45 -5.70 -10.07
CA ALA A 21 2.61 -5.12 -10.74
C ALA A 21 3.74 -4.80 -9.76
N LEU A 22 3.42 -4.22 -8.61
CA LEU A 22 4.37 -3.91 -7.55
C LEU A 22 4.98 -5.20 -6.98
N LYS A 23 4.18 -6.23 -6.71
CA LYS A 23 4.68 -7.54 -6.25
C LYS A 23 5.70 -8.13 -7.22
N ARG A 24 5.40 -8.11 -8.52
CA ARG A 24 6.33 -8.58 -9.57
C ARG A 24 7.62 -7.75 -9.59
N ARG A 25 7.50 -6.44 -9.45
CA ARG A 25 8.66 -5.53 -9.40
C ARG A 25 9.51 -5.78 -8.17
N THR A 26 8.91 -5.91 -6.98
CA THR A 26 9.58 -6.27 -5.74
C THR A 26 10.34 -7.57 -5.87
N LYS A 27 9.75 -8.58 -6.52
CA LYS A 27 10.42 -9.86 -6.79
C LYS A 27 11.60 -9.72 -7.77
N ALA A 28 11.44 -8.95 -8.85
CA ALA A 28 12.45 -8.79 -9.89
C ALA A 28 13.64 -7.92 -9.45
N GLU A 29 13.36 -6.83 -8.71
CA GLU A 29 14.35 -5.83 -8.30
C GLU A 29 14.81 -6.01 -6.83
N ASN A 30 14.28 -7.02 -6.12
CA ASN A 30 14.51 -7.25 -4.69
C ASN A 30 14.28 -5.98 -3.84
N LEU A 31 13.15 -5.31 -4.07
CA LEU A 31 12.86 -4.04 -3.41
C LEU A 31 12.70 -4.23 -1.89
N PRO A 32 13.35 -3.40 -1.06
CA PRO A 32 13.22 -3.49 0.39
C PRO A 32 11.85 -3.01 0.89
N CYS A 33 11.47 -3.45 2.08
CA CYS A 33 10.27 -2.98 2.77
C CYS A 33 10.35 -1.47 3.02
N GLY A 34 9.36 -0.74 2.50
CA GLY A 34 9.30 0.72 2.59
C GLY A 34 9.87 1.45 1.39
N TYR A 35 10.35 0.75 0.37
CA TYR A 35 11.00 1.38 -0.78
C TYR A 35 10.07 2.39 -1.49
N GLY A 36 10.47 3.66 -1.49
CA GLY A 36 9.69 4.75 -2.07
C GLY A 36 8.69 5.41 -1.11
N SER A 37 8.71 5.06 0.19
CA SER A 37 8.01 5.83 1.22
C SER A 37 8.71 7.19 1.44
N ALA A 38 8.00 8.30 1.28
CA ALA A 38 8.53 9.63 1.58
C ALA A 38 8.66 9.86 3.10
N HIS A 39 7.88 9.13 3.89
CA HIS A 39 7.83 9.24 5.35
C HIS A 39 8.75 8.25 6.08
N GLY A 40 9.53 7.45 5.34
CA GLY A 40 10.47 6.48 5.93
C GLY A 40 9.80 5.28 6.58
N TRP A 41 8.57 4.94 6.18
CA TRP A 41 7.88 3.76 6.68
C TRP A 41 8.48 2.47 6.11
N GLY A 42 8.56 1.43 6.94
CA GLY A 42 9.12 0.12 6.56
C GLY A 42 10.38 -0.19 7.34
N CYS A 43 10.81 -1.46 7.33
CA CYS A 43 12.00 -1.89 8.05
C CYS A 43 13.26 -1.93 7.18
N GLY A 44 13.19 -1.64 5.87
CA GLY A 44 14.33 -1.69 4.96
C GLY A 44 14.80 -3.11 4.56
N GLU A 45 14.24 -4.15 5.17
CA GLU A 45 14.61 -5.53 4.87
C GLU A 45 13.96 -6.05 3.57
N PRO A 46 14.57 -7.03 2.88
CA PRO A 46 13.96 -7.69 1.73
C PRO A 46 12.57 -8.28 2.04
N ILE A 47 11.70 -8.31 1.04
CA ILE A 47 10.36 -8.87 1.16
C ILE A 47 10.29 -10.19 0.40
N ASP A 48 10.04 -11.28 1.12
CA ASP A 48 9.72 -12.54 0.46
C ASP A 48 8.29 -12.48 -0.10
N THR A 49 8.21 -12.39 -1.42
CA THR A 49 6.94 -12.31 -2.16
C THR A 49 6.26 -13.67 -2.33
N ASP A 50 6.93 -14.78 -2.04
CA ASP A 50 6.38 -16.13 -2.19
C ASP A 50 5.72 -16.63 -0.89
N LEU A 51 5.86 -15.91 0.22
CA LEU A 51 5.17 -16.20 1.47
C LEU A 51 3.63 -16.15 1.33
N PRO A 52 2.91 -16.98 2.11
CA PRO A 52 1.46 -16.93 2.18
C PRO A 52 0.96 -15.54 2.61
N PRO A 53 -0.17 -15.03 2.07
CA PRO A 53 -0.68 -13.69 2.40
C PRO A 53 -1.02 -13.45 3.89
N THR A 54 -1.16 -14.52 4.67
CA THR A 54 -1.42 -14.49 6.10
C THR A 54 -0.15 -14.34 6.93
N ASP A 55 1.02 -14.55 6.33
CA ASP A 55 2.31 -14.41 7.00
C ASP A 55 2.61 -12.95 7.31
N ARG A 56 3.21 -12.70 8.48
CA ARG A 56 3.56 -11.36 8.96
C ARG A 56 4.64 -10.70 8.10
N MET A 57 5.53 -11.50 7.51
CA MET A 57 6.61 -11.07 6.63
C MET A 57 6.22 -11.16 5.15
N SER A 58 4.97 -11.48 4.83
CA SER A 58 4.51 -11.48 3.45
C SER A 58 4.41 -10.07 2.88
N PHE A 59 4.53 -10.00 1.55
CA PHE A 59 4.32 -8.79 0.77
C PHE A 59 2.90 -8.22 0.92
N THR A 60 2.83 -6.92 1.14
CA THR A 60 1.64 -6.10 0.94
C THR A 60 1.99 -4.82 0.17
N ALA A 61 0.98 -4.22 -0.44
CA ALA A 61 1.09 -2.93 -1.11
C ALA A 61 0.28 -1.91 -0.30
N ASP A 62 0.95 -0.91 0.24
CA ASP A 62 0.34 0.14 1.05
C ASP A 62 0.44 1.50 0.38
N HIS A 63 -0.45 2.41 0.75
CA HIS A 63 -0.34 3.82 0.37
C HIS A 63 0.56 4.53 1.37
N ASP A 64 1.58 5.25 0.88
CA ASP A 64 2.52 5.98 1.75
C ASP A 64 1.78 6.91 2.72
N ASN A 65 0.74 7.60 2.24
CA ASN A 65 -0.25 8.28 3.07
C ASN A 65 -1.47 7.40 3.31
N ALA A 66 -1.86 7.26 4.58
CA ALA A 66 -3.08 6.55 4.94
C ALA A 66 -4.31 7.25 4.32
N LEU A 67 -5.26 6.48 3.79
CA LEU A 67 -6.53 7.02 3.26
C LEU A 67 -7.30 7.84 4.31
N ALA A 68 -7.16 7.49 5.59
CA ALA A 68 -7.75 8.21 6.72
C ALA A 68 -7.19 9.64 6.92
N ASN A 69 -5.95 9.89 6.50
CA ASN A 69 -5.25 11.18 6.70
C ASN A 69 -5.25 12.02 5.41
N GLY A 70 -6.32 11.93 4.61
CA GLY A 70 -6.43 12.64 3.33
C GLY A 70 -5.81 11.91 2.14
N GLY A 71 -5.52 10.62 2.29
CA GLY A 71 -5.02 9.78 1.20
C GLY A 71 -6.05 9.59 0.07
N ARG A 72 -5.62 9.69 -1.19
CA ARG A 72 -6.48 9.45 -2.36
C ARG A 72 -6.36 8.00 -2.83
N LEU A 73 -7.49 7.35 -3.10
CA LEU A 73 -7.56 5.99 -3.70
C LEU A 73 -6.90 5.88 -5.08
N VAL A 74 -6.63 7.01 -5.74
CA VAL A 74 -6.06 7.09 -7.09
C VAL A 74 -5.03 8.21 -7.13
N GLY A 75 -3.85 7.95 -7.69
CA GLY A 75 -2.77 8.93 -7.83
C GLY A 75 -1.73 8.94 -6.70
N GLN A 76 -1.85 8.06 -5.70
CA GLN A 76 -0.80 7.82 -4.71
C GLN A 76 0.04 6.60 -5.10
N VAL A 77 1.34 6.69 -4.86
CA VAL A 77 2.28 5.61 -5.17
C VAL A 77 2.10 4.51 -4.12
N LEU A 78 1.87 3.29 -4.59
CA LEU A 78 1.91 2.11 -3.71
C LEU A 78 3.36 1.78 -3.35
N VAL A 79 3.59 1.56 -2.07
CA VAL A 79 4.89 1.21 -1.48
C VAL A 79 4.87 -0.28 -1.10
N PRO A 80 5.94 -1.04 -1.40
CA PRO A 80 6.04 -2.43 -1.00
C PRO A 80 6.38 -2.52 0.49
N MET A 81 5.60 -3.27 1.27
CA MET A 81 5.83 -3.42 2.71
C MET A 81 5.59 -4.86 3.18
N HIS A 82 6.15 -5.23 4.33
CA HIS A 82 5.68 -6.42 5.05
C HIS A 82 4.30 -6.17 5.66
N ARG A 83 3.47 -7.21 5.72
CA ARG A 83 2.16 -7.16 6.38
C ARG A 83 2.24 -6.61 7.81
N ARG A 84 3.26 -7.01 8.58
CA ARG A 84 3.49 -6.52 9.95
C ARG A 84 3.81 -5.02 9.99
N CYS A 85 4.74 -4.56 9.14
CA CYS A 85 5.12 -3.15 9.10
C CYS A 85 3.94 -2.27 8.68
N ASN A 86 3.12 -2.75 7.73
CA ASN A 86 1.89 -2.08 7.33
C ASN A 86 0.86 -1.97 8.48
N ALA A 87 0.71 -3.02 9.28
CA ALA A 87 -0.17 -3.00 10.45
C ALA A 87 0.30 -1.96 11.48
N LEU A 88 1.60 -1.98 11.82
CA LEU A 88 2.19 -0.99 12.74
C LEU A 88 2.02 0.45 12.23
N LYS A 89 2.24 0.69 10.94
CA LYS A 89 2.00 2.00 10.32
C LYS A 89 0.55 2.45 10.46
N SER A 90 -0.40 1.55 10.29
CA SER A 90 -1.83 1.85 10.44
C SER A 90 -2.19 2.19 11.88
N ASP A 91 -1.56 1.54 12.86
CA ASP A 91 -1.74 1.84 14.29
C ASP A 91 -1.12 3.20 14.69
N HIS A 92 -0.10 3.65 13.97
CA HIS A 92 0.57 4.95 14.18
C HIS A 92 0.02 6.08 13.30
N ALA A 93 -0.94 5.81 12.41
CA ALA A 93 -1.64 6.87 11.69
C ALA A 93 -2.47 7.64 12.72
N ALA A 94 -1.94 8.77 13.18
CA ALA A 94 -2.69 9.70 14.03
C ALA A 94 -4.00 10.00 13.31
N ALA A 95 -5.10 9.47 13.84
CA ALA A 95 -6.42 9.91 13.47
C ALA A 95 -6.49 11.35 13.98
N GLU A 96 -6.48 12.33 13.08
CA GLU A 96 -7.00 13.65 13.43
C GLU A 96 -8.46 13.43 13.82
N ILE A 97 -8.70 13.34 15.13
CA ILE A 97 -10.02 13.52 15.70
C ILE A 97 -10.30 15.01 15.48
N TRP A 98 -10.99 15.35 14.41
CA TRP A 98 -11.56 16.69 14.27
C TRP A 98 -12.53 16.85 15.43
N GLU A 99 -12.11 17.54 16.50
CA GLU A 99 -13.03 18.02 17.52
C GLU A 99 -14.06 18.91 16.83
N ALA A 100 -15.30 18.45 16.80
CA ALA A 100 -16.42 19.28 16.40
C ALA A 100 -16.53 20.43 17.42
N SER A 101 -16.09 21.63 17.03
CA SER A 101 -16.48 22.89 17.68
C SER A 101 -17.75 23.44 17.05
#